data_AF-A0A7S2AH97-F1
#
_entry.id   AF-A0A7S2AH97-F1
#
_cell.length_a   1.000
_cell.length_b   1.000
_cell.length_c   1.000
_cell.angle_alpha   90.00
_cell.angle_beta   90.00
_cell.angle_gamma   90.00
#
_symmetry.space_group_name_H-M   'P 1'
#
loop_
_entity.id
_entity.type
_entity.pdbx_description
1 polymer ?
#
loop_
_entity_poly.entity_id
_entity_poly.type
_entity_poly.pdbx_seq_one_letter_code
_entity_poly.pdbx_strand_id
1 'polypeptide(L)'
;VQPGRPPPPAETALRERMANLLKTVGHNTRQLDEEVKTRDRQRRIPQEQLSQMARQTTIDNISTILEDLRDEEQCLFDSCLLPVLRFVNDEIPAGERQSTSKELAFADLELLSQDSLERCAEFLLDRVEGYAAELNKPRDANDPDEIEEEIDLFTYDQEAAEMNVHPKWLQHLERRQIGEDGQPCRVENDEDCRGLVLDWVYGRIVCTMEKARASAKRTLGCEDLATAAQQAYKGLVRALAEQQSYESEKKRARELMNGMLQMRKEAAGLPPPPPPQQQQQQQRAAAAAAASGSSASSNGDTPAGQEAGPSTASTGSNENSQPPPPPTHPEINDEQMRTLLRREEVLTRAKIHVLEHENRASMNKRGQIAIKIAKGEPEFKRLQQELEEAKRAPRQSEGGTFRNAAELERHRAAMVDAAHEEQVELLDALREQSQRLQRLVHEQEVLERQEQASDRECQQLSAWRLSVQRMMQDISEDPSAQAAAIEAQAQAAAAAAAGGDEGSA
;
A
#
# COMPACT_ATOMS: atom_id res chain seq x y z
N VAL A 1 21.21 -27.50 13.28
CA VAL A 1 19.84 -27.42 12.72
C VAL A 1 19.05 -26.47 13.61
N GLN A 2 19.07 -25.17 13.28
CA GLN A 2 18.13 -24.25 13.91
C GLN A 2 16.74 -24.55 13.32
N PRO A 3 15.66 -24.56 14.12
CA PRO A 3 14.32 -24.68 13.58
C PRO A 3 14.07 -23.46 12.68
N GLY A 4 13.77 -23.71 11.41
CA GLY A 4 13.44 -22.67 10.43
C GLY A 4 12.34 -21.76 10.97
N ARG A 5 12.49 -20.45 10.73
CA ARG A 5 11.50 -19.44 11.12
C ARG A 5 10.13 -19.85 10.54
N PRO A 6 9.04 -19.83 11.33
CA PRO A 6 7.72 -20.21 10.83
C PRO A 6 7.31 -19.28 9.67
N PRO A 7 6.63 -19.81 8.65
CA PRO A 7 6.19 -19.02 7.50
C PRO A 7 5.26 -17.89 7.97
N PRO A 8 5.32 -16.71 7.32
CA PRO A 8 4.42 -15.61 7.63
C PRO A 8 2.94 -16.05 7.53
N PRO A 9 2.04 -15.45 8.34
CA PRO A 9 0.64 -15.87 8.41
C PRO A 9 -0.11 -15.70 7.08
N ALA A 10 0.29 -14.75 6.24
CA ALA A 10 -0.28 -14.55 4.90
C ALA A 10 0.07 -15.71 3.95
N GLU A 11 1.32 -16.17 3.97
CA GLU A 11 1.79 -17.30 3.16
C GLU A 11 1.12 -18.61 3.59
N THR A 12 0.97 -18.82 4.90
CA THR A 12 0.25 -19.99 5.44
C THR A 12 -1.21 -20.00 5.01
N ALA A 13 -1.86 -18.83 5.02
CA ALA A 13 -3.25 -18.70 4.57
C ALA A 13 -3.40 -18.92 3.06
N LEU A 14 -2.46 -18.41 2.25
CA LEU A 14 -2.43 -18.66 0.81
C LEU A 14 -2.23 -20.16 0.51
N ARG A 15 -1.32 -20.81 1.22
CA ARG A 15 -1.06 -22.25 1.12
C ARG A 15 -2.30 -23.08 1.43
N GLU A 16 -3.02 -22.75 2.50
CA GLU A 16 -4.27 -23.41 2.87
C GLU A 16 -5.34 -23.22 1.78
N ARG A 17 -5.45 -22.01 1.22
CA ARG A 17 -6.42 -21.72 0.14
C ARG A 17 -6.08 -22.45 -1.16
N MET A 18 -4.82 -22.46 -1.61
CA MET A 18 -4.39 -23.24 -2.79
C MET A 18 -4.64 -24.74 -2.60
N ALA A 19 -4.37 -25.26 -1.40
CA ALA A 19 -4.67 -26.66 -1.08
C ALA A 19 -6.18 -26.96 -1.07
N ASN A 20 -7.00 -26.02 -0.61
CA ASN A 20 -8.46 -26.15 -0.65
C ASN A 20 -9.00 -26.05 -2.08
N LEU A 21 -8.48 -25.14 -2.89
CA LEU A 21 -8.84 -25.00 -4.30
C LEU A 21 -8.56 -26.30 -5.08
N LEU A 22 -7.37 -26.88 -4.92
CA LEU A 22 -7.03 -28.18 -5.53
C LEU A 22 -7.94 -29.31 -5.05
N LYS A 23 -8.36 -29.31 -3.78
CA LYS A 23 -9.34 -30.28 -3.26
C LYS A 23 -10.71 -30.07 -3.88
N THR A 24 -11.18 -28.83 -4.02
CA THR A 24 -12.47 -28.50 -4.63
C THR A 24 -12.51 -28.93 -6.09
N VAL A 25 -11.50 -28.56 -6.88
CA VAL A 25 -11.41 -28.99 -8.29
C VAL A 25 -11.31 -30.51 -8.40
N GLY A 26 -10.47 -31.13 -7.56
CA GLY A 26 -10.36 -32.58 -7.49
C GLY A 26 -11.64 -33.29 -7.01
N HIS A 27 -12.51 -32.62 -6.25
CA HIS A 27 -13.82 -33.12 -5.85
C HIS A 27 -14.80 -33.06 -7.02
N ASN A 28 -14.85 -31.94 -7.74
CA ASN A 28 -15.70 -31.76 -8.93
C ASN A 28 -15.41 -32.86 -9.98
N THR A 29 -14.13 -33.12 -10.28
CA THR A 29 -13.72 -34.17 -11.22
C THR A 29 -14.12 -35.56 -10.73
N ARG A 30 -13.96 -35.87 -9.44
CA ARG A 30 -14.38 -37.16 -8.88
C ARG A 30 -15.91 -37.32 -8.88
N GLN A 31 -16.64 -36.24 -8.62
CA GLN A 31 -18.09 -36.26 -8.67
C GLN A 31 -18.58 -36.56 -10.09
N LEU A 32 -17.97 -35.94 -11.11
CA LEU A 32 -18.23 -36.28 -12.51
C LEU A 32 -17.95 -37.76 -12.77
N ASP A 33 -16.79 -38.29 -12.36
CA ASP A 33 -16.46 -39.71 -12.55
C ASP A 33 -17.48 -40.65 -11.89
N GLU A 34 -17.94 -40.35 -10.68
CA GLU A 34 -18.95 -41.15 -9.98
C GLU A 34 -20.34 -41.01 -10.65
N GLU A 35 -20.71 -39.82 -11.13
CA GLU A 35 -21.93 -39.62 -11.91
C GLU A 35 -21.91 -40.39 -13.23
N VAL A 36 -20.78 -40.40 -13.93
CA VAL A 36 -20.58 -41.20 -15.15
C VAL A 36 -20.70 -42.69 -14.84
N LYS A 37 -20.00 -43.19 -13.81
CA LYS A 37 -20.03 -44.61 -13.40
C LYS A 37 -21.41 -45.07 -12.94
N THR A 38 -22.11 -44.26 -12.16
CA THR A 38 -23.44 -44.60 -11.63
C THR A 38 -24.46 -44.67 -12.75
N ARG A 39 -24.38 -43.75 -13.73
CA ARG A 39 -25.33 -43.72 -14.83
C ARG A 39 -25.01 -44.73 -15.94
N ASP A 40 -23.74 -45.07 -16.18
CA ASP A 40 -23.37 -46.17 -17.06
C ASP A 40 -23.98 -47.51 -16.61
N ARG A 41 -24.13 -47.71 -15.30
CA ARG A 41 -24.80 -48.88 -14.72
C ARG A 41 -26.33 -48.88 -14.90
N GLN A 42 -26.94 -47.71 -15.14
CA GLN A 42 -28.40 -47.52 -15.14
C GLN A 42 -29.09 -47.49 -16.52
N ARG A 43 -28.33 -47.70 -17.62
CA ARG A 43 -28.71 -47.79 -19.06
C ARG A 43 -28.13 -46.63 -19.88
N ARG A 44 -27.55 -47.01 -21.02
CA ARG A 44 -26.81 -46.21 -22.02
C ARG A 44 -27.25 -44.75 -22.12
N ILE A 45 -26.47 -43.86 -21.52
CA ILE A 45 -26.53 -42.43 -21.81
C ILE A 45 -26.01 -42.20 -23.23
N PRO A 46 -26.64 -41.32 -24.04
CA PRO A 46 -26.05 -40.83 -25.27
C PRO A 46 -24.68 -40.19 -25.01
N GLN A 47 -23.64 -40.61 -25.73
CA GLN A 47 -22.27 -40.10 -25.58
C GLN A 47 -22.17 -38.56 -25.59
N GLU A 48 -23.09 -37.89 -26.29
CA GLU A 48 -23.25 -36.43 -26.31
C GLU A 48 -23.53 -35.83 -24.92
N GLN A 49 -24.39 -36.46 -24.11
CA GLN A 49 -24.71 -35.96 -22.76
C GLN A 49 -23.52 -36.10 -21.80
N LEU A 50 -22.74 -37.19 -21.91
CA LEU A 50 -21.51 -37.35 -21.12
C LEU A 50 -20.47 -36.28 -21.50
N SER A 51 -20.36 -35.99 -22.80
CA SER A 51 -19.44 -34.97 -23.31
C SER A 51 -19.86 -33.57 -22.84
N GLN A 52 -21.16 -33.27 -22.82
CA GLN A 52 -21.68 -32.01 -22.27
C GLN A 52 -21.43 -31.85 -20.78
N MET A 53 -21.59 -32.92 -20.00
CA MET A 53 -21.29 -32.89 -18.57
C MET A 53 -19.80 -32.65 -18.30
N ALA A 54 -18.92 -33.37 -19.01
CA ALA A 54 -17.48 -33.18 -18.89
C ALA A 54 -17.05 -31.76 -19.27
N ARG A 55 -17.62 -31.24 -20.36
CA ARG A 55 -17.45 -29.84 -20.78
C ARG A 55 -17.86 -28.86 -19.68
N GLN A 56 -19.06 -29.04 -19.12
CA GLN A 56 -19.57 -28.15 -18.06
C GLN A 56 -18.68 -28.20 -16.83
N THR A 57 -18.29 -29.40 -16.37
CA THR A 57 -17.37 -29.54 -15.23
C THR A 57 -16.02 -28.87 -15.49
N THR A 58 -15.53 -28.90 -16.74
CA THR A 58 -14.28 -28.22 -17.11
C THR A 58 -14.43 -26.70 -17.03
N ILE A 59 -15.55 -26.15 -17.51
CA ILE A 59 -15.88 -24.72 -17.37
C ILE A 59 -15.99 -24.35 -15.90
N ASP A 60 -16.73 -25.12 -15.10
CA ASP A 60 -16.92 -24.88 -13.67
C ASP A 60 -15.57 -24.89 -12.93
N ASN A 61 -14.65 -25.78 -13.29
CA ASN A 61 -13.31 -25.82 -12.72
C ASN A 61 -12.48 -24.58 -13.09
N ILE A 62 -12.52 -24.13 -14.34
CA ILE A 62 -11.84 -22.89 -14.78
C ILE A 62 -12.42 -21.69 -14.01
N SER A 63 -13.75 -21.62 -13.90
CA SER A 63 -14.44 -20.56 -13.16
C SER A 63 -14.07 -20.56 -11.68
N THR A 64 -14.11 -21.73 -11.03
CA THR A 64 -13.76 -21.88 -9.61
C THR A 64 -12.33 -21.42 -9.36
N ILE A 65 -11.37 -21.82 -10.21
CA ILE A 65 -9.97 -21.40 -10.07
C ILE A 65 -9.84 -19.89 -10.22
N LEU A 66 -10.42 -19.29 -11.26
CA LEU A 66 -10.27 -17.85 -11.48
C LEU A 66 -11.02 -17.02 -10.42
N GLU A 67 -12.16 -17.47 -9.94
CA GLU A 67 -12.91 -16.81 -8.87
C GLU A 67 -12.15 -16.85 -7.54
N ASP A 68 -11.63 -18.03 -7.14
CA ASP A 68 -10.86 -18.16 -5.90
C ASP A 68 -9.54 -17.35 -5.96
N LEU A 69 -8.92 -17.24 -7.15
CA LEU A 69 -7.73 -16.43 -7.34
C LEU A 69 -8.01 -14.92 -7.43
N ARG A 70 -9.25 -14.49 -7.67
CA ARG A 70 -9.61 -13.07 -7.81
C ARG A 70 -9.44 -12.29 -6.50
N ASP A 71 -9.63 -12.97 -5.38
CA ASP A 71 -9.48 -12.40 -4.04
C ASP A 71 -8.02 -12.32 -3.56
N GLU A 72 -7.08 -12.84 -4.36
CA GLU A 72 -5.64 -12.82 -4.08
C GLU A 72 -4.93 -11.58 -4.64
N GLU A 73 -3.61 -11.50 -4.43
CA GLU A 73 -2.77 -10.47 -5.02
C GLU A 73 -2.97 -10.37 -6.54
N GLN A 74 -3.21 -9.14 -7.03
CA GLN A 74 -3.54 -8.88 -8.44
C GLN A 74 -2.50 -9.47 -9.40
N CYS A 75 -1.22 -9.46 -9.02
CA CYS A 75 -0.15 -10.03 -9.84
C CYS A 75 -0.28 -11.54 -10.02
N LEU A 76 -0.74 -12.26 -8.98
CA LEU A 76 -0.96 -13.70 -9.03
C LEU A 76 -2.19 -14.01 -9.89
N PHE A 77 -3.28 -13.27 -9.68
CA PHE A 77 -4.47 -13.38 -10.52
C PHE A 77 -4.18 -13.11 -12.00
N ASP A 78 -3.49 -12.01 -12.32
CA ASP A 78 -3.14 -11.64 -13.69
C ASP A 78 -2.20 -12.68 -14.35
N SER A 79 -1.35 -13.34 -13.56
CA SER A 79 -0.45 -14.39 -14.06
C SER A 79 -1.20 -15.63 -14.58
N CYS A 80 -2.40 -15.90 -14.04
CA CYS A 80 -3.29 -16.98 -14.42
C CYS A 80 -4.31 -16.52 -15.47
N LEU A 81 -4.92 -15.34 -15.27
CA LEU A 81 -5.98 -14.82 -16.13
C LEU A 81 -5.45 -14.42 -17.51
N LEU A 82 -4.38 -13.62 -17.61
CA LEU A 82 -3.95 -13.05 -18.89
C LEU A 82 -3.57 -14.09 -19.96
N PRO A 83 -2.86 -15.19 -19.63
CA PRO A 83 -2.58 -16.24 -20.61
C PRO A 83 -3.86 -16.94 -21.10
N VAL A 84 -4.80 -17.24 -20.20
CA VAL A 84 -6.09 -17.83 -20.57
C VAL A 84 -6.88 -16.86 -21.43
N LEU A 85 -6.98 -15.60 -21.01
CA LEU A 85 -7.69 -14.56 -21.74
C LEU A 85 -7.14 -14.35 -23.15
N ARG A 86 -5.81 -14.34 -23.32
CA ARG A 86 -5.17 -14.27 -24.64
C ARG A 86 -5.52 -15.49 -25.48
N PHE A 87 -5.41 -16.68 -24.91
CA PHE A 87 -5.74 -17.92 -25.61
C PHE A 87 -7.21 -17.95 -26.07
N VAL A 88 -8.16 -17.60 -25.20
CA VAL A 88 -9.59 -17.48 -25.56
C VAL A 88 -9.80 -16.44 -26.66
N ASN A 89 -9.11 -15.31 -26.56
CA ASN A 89 -9.14 -14.24 -27.55
C ASN A 89 -8.47 -14.62 -28.88
N ASP A 90 -7.61 -15.62 -28.93
CA ASP A 90 -7.01 -16.07 -30.18
C ASP A 90 -7.89 -17.14 -30.86
N GLU A 91 -8.60 -17.95 -30.07
CA GLU A 91 -9.48 -19.03 -30.55
C GLU A 91 -10.85 -18.51 -31.02
N ILE A 92 -11.40 -17.47 -30.39
CA ILE A 92 -12.77 -16.98 -30.68
C ILE A 92 -12.71 -15.75 -31.59
N PRO A 93 -13.42 -15.73 -32.73
CA PRO A 93 -13.52 -14.56 -33.60
C PRO A 93 -14.01 -13.30 -32.87
N ALA A 94 -13.44 -12.15 -33.20
CA ALA A 94 -13.75 -10.89 -32.52
C ALA A 94 -15.23 -10.45 -32.59
N GLY A 95 -16.00 -10.97 -33.55
CA GLY A 95 -17.43 -10.67 -33.69
C GLY A 95 -18.35 -11.43 -32.72
N GLU A 96 -17.88 -12.55 -32.16
CA GLU A 96 -18.67 -13.42 -31.26
C GLU A 96 -18.20 -13.34 -29.81
N ARG A 97 -17.05 -12.70 -29.58
CA ARG A 97 -16.38 -12.57 -28.28
C ARG A 97 -17.05 -11.55 -27.37
N GLN A 98 -17.21 -11.92 -26.11
CA GLN A 98 -17.66 -11.03 -25.03
C GLN A 98 -16.52 -10.62 -24.08
N SER A 99 -15.43 -11.39 -24.05
CA SER A 99 -14.23 -11.13 -23.26
C SER A 99 -13.52 -9.87 -23.74
N THR A 100 -13.02 -9.09 -22.78
CA THR A 100 -12.27 -7.87 -23.03
C THR A 100 -10.76 -8.13 -22.96
N SER A 101 -9.94 -7.08 -23.04
CA SER A 101 -8.48 -7.20 -22.85
C SER A 101 -8.07 -7.45 -21.38
N LYS A 102 -9.00 -7.32 -20.43
CA LYS A 102 -8.73 -7.45 -18.99
C LYS A 102 -9.68 -8.39 -18.24
N GLU A 103 -10.77 -8.80 -18.87
CA GLU A 103 -11.83 -9.58 -18.21
C GLU A 103 -12.28 -10.71 -19.13
N LEU A 104 -12.29 -11.94 -18.58
CA LEU A 104 -12.77 -13.13 -19.25
C LEU A 104 -14.28 -13.25 -19.04
N ALA A 105 -15.05 -13.28 -20.12
CA ALA A 105 -16.48 -13.59 -20.05
C ALA A 105 -16.66 -15.11 -20.07
N PHE A 106 -17.33 -15.68 -19.07
CA PHE A 106 -17.56 -17.14 -19.01
C PHE A 106 -18.38 -17.68 -20.18
N ALA A 107 -19.22 -16.85 -20.79
CA ALA A 107 -19.93 -17.18 -22.03
C ALA A 107 -18.99 -17.53 -23.19
N ASP A 108 -17.78 -16.95 -23.21
CA ASP A 108 -16.79 -17.26 -24.25
C ASP A 108 -16.17 -18.65 -24.04
N LEU A 109 -16.08 -19.15 -22.81
CA LEU A 109 -15.64 -20.53 -22.56
C LEU A 109 -16.60 -21.54 -23.17
N GLU A 110 -17.91 -21.22 -23.21
CA GLU A 110 -18.92 -22.06 -23.86
C GLU A 110 -18.76 -22.12 -25.39
N LEU A 111 -17.97 -21.23 -26.00
CA LEU A 111 -17.71 -21.22 -27.45
C LEU A 111 -16.46 -22.02 -27.83
N LEU A 112 -15.58 -22.34 -26.87
CA LEU A 112 -14.33 -23.04 -27.12
C LEU A 112 -14.54 -24.51 -27.48
N SER A 113 -13.59 -25.12 -28.22
CA SER A 113 -13.59 -26.57 -28.39
C SER A 113 -13.33 -27.29 -27.04
N GLN A 114 -13.70 -28.56 -26.92
CA GLN A 114 -13.41 -29.35 -25.71
C GLN A 114 -11.90 -29.40 -25.43
N ASP A 115 -11.09 -29.65 -26.47
CA ASP A 115 -9.63 -29.67 -26.38
C ASP A 115 -9.07 -28.31 -25.91
N SER A 116 -9.63 -27.20 -26.40
CA SER A 116 -9.22 -25.85 -26.00
C SER A 116 -9.58 -25.56 -24.53
N LEU A 117 -10.74 -26.03 -24.05
CA LEU A 117 -11.14 -25.94 -22.65
C LEU A 117 -10.24 -26.76 -21.73
N GLU A 118 -9.93 -28.00 -22.12
CA GLU A 118 -9.04 -28.87 -21.34
C GLU A 118 -7.65 -28.26 -21.21
N ARG A 119 -7.09 -27.66 -22.27
CA ARG A 119 -5.81 -26.93 -22.19
C ARG A 119 -5.85 -25.75 -21.23
N CYS A 120 -6.95 -25.00 -21.19
CA CYS A 120 -7.12 -23.90 -20.23
C CYS A 120 -7.15 -24.43 -18.79
N ALA A 121 -7.91 -25.50 -18.53
CA ALA A 121 -8.01 -26.11 -17.23
C ALA A 121 -6.67 -26.71 -16.78
N GLU A 122 -5.97 -27.44 -17.65
CA GLU A 122 -4.64 -28.00 -17.41
C GLU A 122 -3.62 -26.90 -17.08
N PHE A 123 -3.58 -25.82 -17.87
CA PHE A 123 -2.68 -24.70 -17.60
C PHE A 123 -2.93 -24.07 -16.22
N LEU A 124 -4.21 -23.85 -15.87
CA LEU A 124 -4.59 -23.26 -14.60
C LEU A 124 -4.26 -24.20 -13.43
N LEU A 125 -4.53 -25.49 -13.57
CA LEU A 125 -4.18 -26.50 -12.57
C LEU A 125 -2.67 -26.59 -12.37
N ASP A 126 -1.88 -26.69 -13.44
CA ASP A 126 -0.42 -26.75 -13.37
C ASP A 126 0.17 -25.50 -12.69
N ARG A 127 -0.48 -24.34 -12.89
CA ARG A 127 -0.11 -23.10 -12.19
C ARG A 127 -0.42 -23.12 -10.70
N VAL A 128 -1.64 -23.51 -10.33
CA VAL A 128 -2.06 -23.60 -8.93
C VAL A 128 -1.23 -24.67 -8.19
N GLU A 129 -0.98 -25.81 -8.83
CA GLU A 129 -0.09 -26.85 -8.30
C GLU A 129 1.35 -26.36 -8.16
N GLY A 130 1.85 -25.60 -9.13
CA GLY A 130 3.16 -24.96 -9.06
C GLY A 130 3.28 -24.02 -7.85
N TYR A 131 2.29 -23.17 -7.63
CA TYR A 131 2.24 -22.29 -6.45
C TYR A 131 2.13 -23.08 -5.15
N ALA A 132 1.26 -24.08 -5.10
CA ALA A 132 1.12 -24.94 -3.92
C ALA A 132 2.41 -25.70 -3.61
N ALA A 133 3.12 -26.18 -4.63
CA ALA A 133 4.39 -26.89 -4.48
C ALA A 133 5.51 -25.96 -4.00
N GLU A 134 5.62 -24.75 -4.56
CA GLU A 134 6.57 -23.73 -4.11
C GLU A 134 6.30 -23.33 -2.66
N LEU A 135 5.05 -23.10 -2.28
CA LEU A 135 4.67 -22.81 -0.90
C LEU A 135 4.94 -23.99 0.04
N ASN A 136 4.87 -25.24 -0.41
CA ASN A 136 5.09 -26.42 0.42
C ASN A 136 6.57 -26.82 0.54
N LYS A 137 7.49 -26.21 -0.20
CA LYS A 137 8.93 -26.50 -0.05
C LYS A 137 9.35 -26.13 1.37
N PRO A 138 9.91 -27.09 2.15
CA PRO A 138 10.47 -26.74 3.45
C PRO A 138 11.64 -25.80 3.22
N ARG A 139 11.59 -24.61 3.83
CA ARG A 139 12.72 -23.68 3.84
C ARG A 139 13.94 -24.41 4.40
N ASP A 140 14.94 -24.68 3.57
CA ASP A 140 16.17 -25.30 4.02
C ASP A 140 17.05 -24.17 4.57
N ALA A 141 17.14 -24.12 5.90
CA ALA A 141 17.97 -23.14 6.58
C ALA A 141 19.48 -23.25 6.24
N ASN A 142 19.90 -24.27 5.49
CA ASN A 142 21.26 -24.43 4.97
C ASN A 142 21.40 -24.24 3.46
N ASP A 143 20.32 -23.93 2.73
CA ASP A 143 20.42 -23.58 1.32
C ASP A 143 20.95 -22.13 1.22
N PRO A 144 22.22 -21.94 0.77
CA PRO A 144 22.82 -20.62 0.68
C PRO A 144 22.07 -19.69 -0.27
N ASP A 145 21.23 -20.23 -1.18
CA ASP A 145 20.42 -19.46 -2.12
C ASP A 145 19.10 -18.95 -1.47
N GLU A 146 18.63 -19.55 -0.36
CA GLU A 146 17.37 -19.15 0.33
C GLU A 146 17.60 -18.10 1.44
N ILE A 147 18.83 -17.98 1.95
CA ILE A 147 19.25 -16.89 2.85
C ILE A 147 19.34 -15.54 2.10
N GLU A 148 19.27 -15.57 0.76
CA GLU A 148 19.45 -14.40 -0.11
C GLU A 148 18.22 -13.47 -0.22
N GLU A 149 17.04 -13.88 0.27
CA GLU A 149 15.80 -13.10 0.14
C GLU A 149 15.72 -11.85 1.04
N GLU A 150 16.64 -11.69 1.99
CA GLU A 150 16.66 -10.55 2.94
C GLU A 150 18.02 -9.82 2.98
N ILE A 151 18.79 -9.87 1.89
CA ILE A 151 19.91 -8.95 1.67
C ILE A 151 19.39 -7.84 0.75
N ASP A 152 19.36 -6.59 1.21
CA ASP A 152 19.10 -5.43 0.35
C ASP A 152 20.13 -5.44 -0.79
N LEU A 153 19.71 -5.95 -1.96
CA LEU A 153 20.54 -6.13 -3.15
C LEU A 153 21.14 -4.80 -3.64
N PHE A 154 20.46 -3.70 -3.29
CA PHE A 154 20.81 -2.35 -3.64
C PHE A 154 20.69 -1.47 -2.40
N THR A 155 21.81 -0.89 -2.00
CA THR A 155 21.85 0.18 -1.00
C THR A 155 22.13 1.48 -1.72
N TYR A 156 21.20 2.44 -1.66
CA TYR A 156 21.41 3.76 -2.24
C TYR A 156 22.17 4.64 -1.24
N ASP A 157 23.40 5.00 -1.59
CA ASP A 157 24.17 5.96 -0.81
C ASP A 157 23.78 7.38 -1.22
N GLN A 158 23.08 8.06 -0.30
CA GLN A 158 22.54 9.39 -0.53
C GLN A 158 23.62 10.47 -0.62
N GLU A 159 24.80 10.26 -0.03
CA GLU A 159 25.88 11.26 -0.03
C GLU A 159 26.70 11.18 -1.32
N ALA A 160 26.95 9.96 -1.81
CA ALA A 160 27.65 9.73 -3.07
C ALA A 160 26.74 9.85 -4.30
N ALA A 161 25.41 9.80 -4.12
CA ALA A 161 24.42 9.67 -5.20
C ALA A 161 24.69 8.42 -6.08
N GLU A 162 25.22 7.36 -5.47
CA GLU A 162 25.57 6.11 -6.12
C GLU A 162 24.73 4.96 -5.54
N MET A 163 24.26 4.09 -6.43
CA MET A 163 23.58 2.87 -6.05
C MET A 163 24.64 1.80 -5.83
N ASN A 164 24.92 1.49 -4.56
CA ASN A 164 25.86 0.45 -4.19
C ASN A 164 25.18 -0.91 -4.29
N VAL A 165 25.65 -1.71 -5.24
CA VAL A 165 25.24 -3.10 -5.42
C VAL A 165 26.00 -3.94 -4.40
N HIS A 166 25.29 -4.82 -3.69
CA HIS A 166 25.93 -5.63 -2.66
C HIS A 166 27.08 -6.49 -3.25
N PRO A 167 28.30 -6.53 -2.65
CA PRO A 167 29.47 -7.18 -3.25
C PRO A 167 29.29 -8.68 -3.53
N LYS A 168 28.49 -9.38 -2.71
CA LYS A 168 28.18 -10.80 -2.95
C LYS A 168 27.34 -11.00 -4.21
N TRP A 169 26.50 -10.02 -4.56
CA TRP A 169 25.72 -10.04 -5.80
C TRP A 169 26.61 -9.81 -7.03
N LEU A 170 27.58 -8.90 -6.91
CA LEU A 170 28.62 -8.74 -7.92
C LEU A 170 29.45 -10.04 -8.08
N GLN A 171 29.83 -10.70 -6.99
CA GLN A 171 30.49 -12.01 -7.04
C GLN A 171 29.62 -13.10 -7.68
N HIS A 172 28.31 -13.09 -7.46
CA HIS A 172 27.37 -14.04 -8.09
C HIS A 172 27.25 -13.82 -9.59
N LEU A 173 27.17 -12.55 -10.02
CA LEU A 173 27.22 -12.17 -11.43
C LEU A 173 28.56 -12.54 -12.06
N GLU A 174 29.66 -12.29 -11.35
CA GLU A 174 31.03 -12.61 -11.78
C GLU A 174 31.21 -14.13 -11.97
N ARG A 175 30.69 -14.95 -11.03
CA ARG A 175 30.68 -16.42 -11.16
C ARG A 175 29.78 -16.94 -12.29
N ARG A 176 28.76 -16.18 -12.70
CA ARG A 176 27.79 -16.59 -13.73
C ARG A 176 28.08 -15.99 -15.13
N GLN A 177 28.89 -14.93 -15.22
CA GLN A 177 29.18 -14.22 -16.48
C GLN A 177 30.62 -14.36 -16.98
N ILE A 178 31.50 -14.97 -16.18
CA ILE A 178 32.88 -15.26 -16.58
C ILE A 178 32.97 -16.75 -16.94
N GLY A 179 33.47 -17.04 -18.15
CA GLY A 179 33.73 -18.41 -18.58
C GLY A 179 34.79 -19.09 -17.71
N GLU A 180 34.96 -20.42 -17.84
CA GLU A 180 35.97 -21.18 -17.07
C GLU A 180 37.42 -20.68 -17.26
N ASP A 181 37.66 -19.84 -18.26
CA ASP A 181 38.94 -19.23 -18.64
C ASP A 181 39.17 -17.83 -18.04
N GLY A 182 38.23 -17.28 -17.26
CA GLY A 182 38.41 -15.99 -16.60
C GLY A 182 38.12 -14.76 -17.48
N GLN A 183 37.55 -14.93 -18.68
CA GLN A 183 37.12 -13.81 -19.52
C GLN A 183 35.60 -13.58 -19.47
N PRO A 184 35.13 -12.31 -19.50
CA PRO A 184 33.70 -12.03 -19.66
C PRO A 184 33.21 -12.64 -20.98
N CYS A 185 32.12 -13.43 -20.94
CA CYS A 185 31.53 -14.01 -22.14
C CYS A 185 31.06 -12.89 -23.10
N ARG A 186 31.91 -12.48 -24.03
CA ARG A 186 31.49 -11.71 -25.21
C ARG A 186 30.74 -12.66 -26.13
N VAL A 187 29.41 -12.55 -26.13
CA VAL A 187 28.61 -13.09 -27.23
C VAL A 187 28.87 -12.17 -28.43
N GLU A 188 29.69 -12.65 -29.37
CA GLU A 188 29.91 -11.97 -30.64
C GLU A 188 28.59 -11.91 -31.42
N ASN A 189 28.15 -10.69 -31.71
CA ASN A 189 27.14 -10.32 -32.69
C ASN A 189 25.74 -10.93 -32.52
N ASP A 190 24.90 -10.30 -31.71
CA ASP A 190 23.53 -9.97 -32.10
C ASP A 190 22.90 -8.96 -31.13
N GLU A 191 22.02 -8.10 -31.62
CA GLU A 191 21.42 -6.93 -30.94
C GLU A 191 20.48 -7.27 -29.74
N ASP A 192 20.58 -8.47 -29.15
CA ASP A 192 19.59 -9.04 -28.23
C ASP A 192 19.93 -8.90 -26.73
N CYS A 193 21.05 -8.26 -26.36
CA CYS A 193 21.41 -8.09 -24.94
C CYS A 193 20.51 -7.09 -24.17
N ARG A 194 19.56 -6.41 -24.82
CA ARG A 194 18.56 -5.58 -24.13
C ARG A 194 17.46 -6.39 -23.44
N GLY A 195 17.26 -7.65 -23.83
CA GLY A 195 16.27 -8.54 -23.21
C GLY A 195 16.64 -8.94 -21.78
N LEU A 196 17.93 -9.21 -21.52
CA LEU A 196 18.41 -9.66 -20.21
C LEU A 196 18.34 -8.59 -19.12
N VAL A 197 18.52 -7.31 -19.47
CA VAL A 197 18.42 -6.19 -18.52
C VAL A 197 16.95 -5.87 -18.20
N LEU A 198 16.03 -6.11 -19.14
CA LEU A 198 14.59 -5.90 -18.92
C LEU A 198 13.94 -7.04 -18.14
N ASP A 199 14.37 -8.30 -18.34
CA ASP A 199 14.00 -9.43 -17.48
C ASP A 199 14.51 -9.25 -16.03
N TRP A 200 15.57 -8.46 -15.84
CA TRP A 200 16.20 -8.17 -14.55
C TRP A 200 15.46 -7.12 -13.71
N VAL A 201 14.81 -6.15 -14.34
CA VAL A 201 14.09 -5.05 -13.65
C VAL A 201 12.63 -5.42 -13.30
N TYR A 202 12.02 -6.35 -14.04
CA TYR A 202 10.63 -6.76 -13.81
C TYR A 202 10.43 -8.09 -13.05
N GLY A 203 11.48 -8.63 -12.42
CA GLY A 203 11.31 -9.71 -11.43
C GLY A 203 10.76 -11.02 -11.99
N ARG A 204 11.26 -11.50 -13.13
CA ARG A 204 11.08 -12.91 -13.54
C ARG A 204 12.42 -13.63 -13.64
N ILE A 205 13.04 -13.87 -12.49
CA ILE A 205 14.09 -14.89 -12.40
C ILE A 205 13.38 -16.25 -12.40
N VAL A 206 13.21 -16.82 -13.58
CA VAL A 206 12.94 -18.26 -13.69
C VAL A 206 14.28 -18.97 -13.47
N CYS A 207 14.43 -19.59 -12.30
CA CYS A 207 15.67 -20.13 -11.72
C CYS A 207 16.39 -21.25 -12.50
N THR A 208 16.04 -21.52 -13.77
CA THR A 208 16.83 -22.41 -14.64
C THR A 208 16.83 -21.94 -16.09
N MET A 209 18.01 -21.98 -16.71
CA MET A 209 18.23 -21.57 -18.11
C MET A 209 17.29 -22.30 -19.09
N GLU A 210 16.90 -23.54 -18.79
CA GLU A 210 15.98 -24.34 -19.60
C GLU A 210 14.54 -23.84 -19.57
N LYS A 211 14.03 -23.36 -18.43
CA LYS A 211 12.68 -22.81 -18.33
C LYS A 211 12.60 -21.40 -18.92
N ALA A 212 13.64 -20.58 -18.77
CA ALA A 212 13.76 -19.30 -19.47
C ALA A 212 13.82 -19.52 -20.99
N ARG A 213 14.60 -20.50 -21.46
CA ARG A 213 14.67 -20.88 -22.88
C ARG A 213 13.35 -21.45 -23.38
N ALA A 214 12.61 -22.24 -22.61
CA ALA A 214 11.30 -22.79 -22.98
C ALA A 214 10.16 -21.76 -22.93
N SER A 215 10.27 -20.74 -22.06
CA SER A 215 9.38 -19.58 -22.03
C SER A 215 9.66 -18.70 -23.25
N ALA A 216 10.92 -18.35 -23.49
CA ALA A 216 11.36 -17.62 -24.68
C ALA A 216 10.96 -18.36 -25.97
N LYS A 217 11.16 -19.68 -26.08
CA LYS A 217 10.76 -20.48 -27.26
C LYS A 217 9.24 -20.48 -27.50
N ARG A 218 8.43 -20.33 -26.45
CA ARG A 218 6.97 -20.19 -26.53
C ARG A 218 6.54 -18.77 -26.90
N THR A 219 7.30 -17.75 -26.50
CA THR A 219 7.02 -16.35 -26.84
C THR A 219 7.60 -15.94 -28.21
N LEU A 220 8.66 -16.61 -28.67
CA LEU A 220 9.34 -16.43 -29.96
C LEU A 220 8.53 -16.93 -31.18
N GLY A 221 7.32 -17.45 -30.97
CA GLY A 221 6.36 -17.72 -32.05
C GLY A 221 5.53 -16.50 -32.47
N CYS A 222 5.63 -15.37 -31.76
CA CYS A 222 4.98 -14.13 -32.14
C CYS A 222 5.93 -13.28 -32.99
N GLU A 223 5.56 -13.02 -34.25
CA GLU A 223 6.32 -12.22 -35.23
C GLU A 223 6.55 -10.74 -34.84
N ASP A 224 6.14 -10.31 -33.63
CA ASP A 224 6.14 -8.91 -33.19
C ASP A 224 6.92 -8.67 -31.87
N LEU A 225 7.87 -9.56 -31.56
CA LEU A 225 8.65 -9.50 -30.31
C LEU A 225 9.46 -8.19 -30.20
N ALA A 226 9.99 -7.69 -31.32
CA ALA A 226 10.73 -6.43 -31.36
C ALA A 226 9.84 -5.23 -30.98
N THR A 227 8.60 -5.22 -31.47
CA THR A 227 7.60 -4.18 -31.16
C THR A 227 7.19 -4.25 -29.69
N ALA A 228 6.95 -5.45 -29.16
CA ALA A 228 6.63 -5.67 -27.75
C ALA A 228 7.78 -5.28 -26.82
N ALA A 229 9.02 -5.66 -27.14
CA ALA A 229 10.21 -5.29 -26.38
C ALA A 229 10.43 -3.78 -26.38
N GLN A 230 10.21 -3.11 -27.52
CA GLN A 230 10.33 -1.66 -27.63
C GLN A 230 9.23 -0.92 -26.87
N GLN A 231 8.01 -1.45 -26.83
CA GLN A 231 6.92 -0.93 -26.01
C GLN A 231 7.20 -1.13 -24.51
N ALA A 232 7.70 -2.29 -24.11
CA ALA A 232 8.11 -2.57 -22.73
C ALA A 232 9.25 -1.64 -22.27
N TYR A 233 10.28 -1.44 -23.12
CA TYR A 233 11.36 -0.49 -22.86
C TYR A 233 10.84 0.95 -22.69
N LYS A 234 9.93 1.40 -23.57
CA LYS A 234 9.30 2.73 -23.44
C LYS A 234 8.46 2.83 -22.16
N GLY A 235 7.79 1.76 -21.76
CA GLY A 235 7.07 1.66 -20.50
C GLY A 235 7.99 1.79 -19.29
N LEU A 236 9.13 1.10 -19.31
CA LEU A 236 10.13 1.17 -18.24
C LEU A 236 10.75 2.56 -18.12
N VAL A 237 11.16 3.15 -19.25
CA VAL A 237 11.74 4.51 -19.26
C VAL A 237 10.73 5.52 -18.68
N ARG A 238 9.43 5.36 -18.99
CA ARG A 238 8.38 6.18 -18.40
C ARG A 238 8.24 5.95 -16.89
N ALA A 239 8.17 4.69 -16.45
CA ALA A 239 8.04 4.34 -15.03
C ALA A 239 9.24 4.86 -14.20
N LEU A 240 10.46 4.75 -14.74
CA LEU A 240 11.66 5.28 -14.10
C LEU A 240 11.65 6.81 -14.04
N ALA A 241 11.15 7.49 -15.07
CA ALA A 241 10.99 8.94 -15.06
C ALA A 241 9.92 9.40 -14.04
N GLU A 242 8.81 8.67 -13.95
CA GLU A 242 7.76 8.89 -12.94
C GLU A 242 8.29 8.66 -11.51
N GLN A 243 9.06 7.58 -11.30
CA GLN A 243 9.70 7.29 -10.03
C GLN A 243 10.75 8.35 -9.65
N GLN A 244 11.54 8.83 -10.61
CA GLN A 244 12.47 9.94 -10.40
C GLN A 244 11.73 11.23 -10.02
N SER A 245 10.60 11.52 -10.66
CA SER A 245 9.73 12.65 -10.31
C SER A 245 9.20 12.50 -8.88
N TYR A 246 8.73 11.31 -8.51
CA TYR A 246 8.20 11.02 -7.18
C TYR A 246 9.27 11.16 -6.08
N GLU A 247 10.47 10.62 -6.29
CA GLU A 247 11.58 10.78 -5.35
C GLU A 247 12.05 12.24 -5.24
N SER A 248 12.02 13.00 -6.35
CA SER A 248 12.31 14.44 -6.34
C SER A 248 11.27 15.22 -5.54
N GLU A 249 9.99 14.91 -5.69
CA GLU A 249 8.90 15.51 -4.90
C GLU A 249 8.99 15.14 -3.42
N LYS A 250 9.28 13.88 -3.12
CA LYS A 250 9.50 13.36 -1.76
C LYS A 250 10.71 14.00 -1.08
N LYS A 251 11.80 14.22 -1.82
CA LYS A 251 12.98 14.97 -1.33
C LYS A 251 12.59 16.42 -1.03
N ARG A 252 11.93 17.10 -1.96
CA ARG A 252 11.44 18.47 -1.77
C ARG A 252 10.46 18.54 -0.59
N ALA A 253 9.69 17.49 -0.31
CA ALA A 253 8.73 17.44 0.81
C ALA A 253 9.45 17.30 2.14
N ARG A 254 10.47 16.43 2.20
CA ARG A 254 11.37 16.32 3.36
C ARG A 254 12.10 17.63 3.66
N GLU A 255 12.63 18.30 2.64
CA GLU A 255 13.28 19.61 2.78
C GLU A 255 12.31 20.66 3.34
N LEU A 256 11.08 20.72 2.84
CA LEU A 256 10.07 21.66 3.32
C LEU A 256 9.65 21.35 4.77
N MET A 257 9.47 20.08 5.12
CA MET A 257 9.15 19.65 6.48
C MET A 257 10.29 19.98 7.45
N ASN A 258 11.54 19.75 7.05
CA ASN A 258 12.72 20.14 7.84
C ASN A 258 12.80 21.66 8.01
N GLY A 259 12.50 22.43 6.96
CA GLY A 259 12.39 23.90 7.03
C GLY A 259 11.32 24.37 8.01
N MET A 260 10.13 23.76 8.00
CA MET A 260 9.07 24.08 8.97
C MET A 260 9.47 23.75 10.42
N LEU A 261 10.14 22.62 10.63
CA LEU A 261 10.65 22.24 11.95
C LEU A 261 11.74 23.20 12.43
N GLN A 262 12.62 23.66 11.53
CA GLN A 262 13.63 24.67 11.81
C GLN A 262 12.97 26.00 12.22
N MET A 263 11.98 26.48 11.45
CA MET A 263 11.24 27.70 11.79
C MET A 263 10.49 27.58 13.12
N ARG A 264 9.94 26.40 13.45
CA ARG A 264 9.33 26.18 14.78
C ARG A 264 10.35 26.23 15.91
N LYS A 265 11.55 25.69 15.72
CA LYS A 265 12.63 25.78 16.71
C LYS A 265 13.10 27.22 16.89
N GLU A 266 13.23 27.97 15.80
CA GLU A 266 13.57 29.40 15.84
C GLU A 266 12.46 30.23 16.51
N ALA A 267 11.19 29.92 16.23
CA ALA A 267 10.04 30.54 16.88
C ALA A 267 9.93 30.20 18.37
N ALA A 268 10.32 28.99 18.78
CA ALA A 268 10.39 28.60 20.18
C ALA A 268 11.61 29.20 20.92
N GLY A 269 12.67 29.54 20.18
CA GLY A 269 13.85 30.25 20.68
C GLY A 269 13.65 31.76 20.80
N LEU A 270 12.61 32.33 20.17
CA LEU A 270 12.22 33.72 20.38
C LEU A 270 11.65 33.88 21.80
N PRO A 271 12.11 34.87 22.57
CA PRO A 271 11.57 35.11 23.91
C PRO A 271 10.06 35.35 23.81
N PRO A 272 9.26 34.77 24.73
CA PRO A 272 7.82 34.94 24.70
C PRO A 272 7.49 36.44 24.70
N PRO A 273 6.51 36.87 23.90
CA PRO A 273 6.13 38.28 23.87
C PRO A 273 5.84 38.74 25.30
N PRO A 274 6.36 39.90 25.72
CA PRO A 274 6.18 40.38 27.08
C PRO A 274 4.69 40.41 27.40
N PRO A 275 4.29 40.03 28.63
CA PRO A 275 2.89 39.96 29.01
C PRO A 275 2.17 41.28 28.68
N PRO A 276 0.87 41.24 28.32
CA PRO A 276 0.16 42.41 27.79
C PRO A 276 0.20 43.65 28.70
N GLN A 277 0.45 43.46 30.00
CA GLN A 277 0.67 44.55 30.96
C GLN A 277 1.98 45.32 30.73
N GLN A 278 3.08 44.64 30.35
CA GLN A 278 4.34 45.31 30.01
C GLN A 278 4.29 45.99 28.64
N GLN A 279 3.57 45.42 27.66
CA GLN A 279 3.36 46.08 26.37
C GLN A 279 2.56 47.38 26.52
N GLN A 280 1.51 47.38 27.36
CA GLN A 280 0.73 48.58 27.62
C GLN A 280 1.53 49.64 28.40
N GLN A 281 2.46 49.22 29.27
CA GLN A 281 3.34 50.14 30.01
C GLN A 281 4.48 50.70 29.13
N GLN A 282 5.04 49.91 28.20
CA GLN A 282 6.00 50.38 27.20
C GLN A 282 5.36 51.31 26.16
N GLN A 283 4.14 51.04 25.71
CA GLN A 283 3.39 51.95 24.84
C GLN A 283 3.08 53.28 25.53
N ARG A 284 2.75 53.26 26.83
CA ARG A 284 2.57 54.48 27.64
C ARG A 284 3.88 55.23 27.87
N ALA A 285 5.00 54.54 28.08
CA ALA A 285 6.31 55.16 28.23
C ALA A 285 6.80 55.80 26.92
N ALA A 286 6.59 55.15 25.78
CA ALA A 286 6.91 55.69 24.46
C ALA A 286 6.05 56.93 24.11
N ALA A 287 4.75 56.90 24.44
CA ALA A 287 3.87 58.05 24.29
C ALA A 287 4.24 59.22 25.23
N ALA A 288 4.68 58.93 26.46
CA ALA A 288 5.15 59.95 27.40
C ALA A 288 6.50 60.58 26.98
N ALA A 289 7.41 59.80 26.40
CA ALA A 289 8.67 60.29 25.84
C ALA A 289 8.46 61.17 24.59
N ALA A 290 7.48 60.83 23.74
CA ALA A 290 7.10 61.66 22.60
C ALA A 290 6.43 62.99 23.01
N ALA A 291 5.71 63.01 24.14
CA ALA A 291 5.04 64.21 24.65
C ALA A 291 5.96 65.17 25.42
N SER A 292 7.14 64.71 25.88
CA SER A 292 8.09 65.51 26.67
C SER A 292 9.20 66.16 25.84
N GLY A 293 9.30 65.86 24.53
CA GLY A 293 10.30 66.44 23.63
C GLY A 293 9.89 67.73 22.91
N SER A 294 8.72 68.32 23.21
CA SER A 294 8.14 69.40 22.40
C SER A 294 7.67 70.59 23.25
N SER A 295 8.56 71.19 24.05
CA SER A 295 8.30 72.50 24.70
C SER A 295 9.54 73.17 25.32
N ALA A 296 10.32 73.92 24.51
CA ALA A 296 11.06 75.14 24.89
C ALA A 296 11.74 75.69 23.61
N SER A 297 11.14 76.61 22.87
CA SER A 297 10.97 78.06 23.12
C SER A 297 12.23 78.91 22.88
N SER A 298 12.09 79.74 21.83
CA SER A 298 12.38 81.18 21.76
C SER A 298 13.81 81.71 21.56
N ASN A 299 13.94 82.38 20.41
CA ASN A 299 14.47 83.73 20.17
C ASN A 299 15.99 83.98 20.19
N GLY A 300 16.48 84.36 19.01
CA GLY A 300 16.98 85.73 18.81
C GLY A 300 18.47 85.89 18.49
N ASP A 301 18.71 86.57 17.37
CA ASP A 301 19.90 87.36 17.00
C ASP A 301 21.19 86.69 16.49
N THR A 302 21.34 86.76 15.16
CA THR A 302 22.58 87.05 14.39
C THR A 302 23.31 88.31 14.94
N PRO A 303 24.65 88.50 14.80
CA PRO A 303 25.37 88.37 13.52
C PRO A 303 26.88 88.00 13.53
N ALA A 304 27.39 87.69 12.32
CA ALA A 304 28.69 88.04 11.73
C ALA A 304 30.06 87.67 12.38
N GLY A 305 30.99 87.21 11.52
CA GLY A 305 32.45 87.27 11.71
C GLY A 305 33.12 85.89 11.62
N GLN A 306 33.66 85.49 10.46
CA GLN A 306 35.06 85.66 10.03
C GLN A 306 36.03 84.56 10.51
N GLU A 307 36.59 83.88 9.50
CA GLU A 307 37.99 83.44 9.34
C GLU A 307 38.66 82.58 10.43
N ALA A 308 38.97 81.34 10.06
CA ALA A 308 40.34 80.87 9.74
C ALA A 308 40.42 79.34 9.85
N GLY A 309 40.95 78.68 8.81
CA GLY A 309 41.52 77.32 8.95
C GLY A 309 42.87 77.37 9.69
N PRO A 310 43.74 76.34 9.60
CA PRO A 310 43.56 75.01 9.03
C PRO A 310 44.08 73.88 9.96
N SER A 311 43.96 72.62 9.51
CA SER A 311 44.83 71.48 9.88
C SER A 311 44.64 70.93 11.32
N THR A 312 44.70 69.63 11.63
CA THR A 312 45.27 68.45 10.98
C THR A 312 44.78 67.21 11.72
N ALA A 313 44.58 66.12 10.97
CA ALA A 313 44.70 64.71 11.33
C ALA A 313 44.68 64.29 12.83
N SER A 314 43.71 63.46 13.19
CA SER A 314 44.01 62.16 13.82
C SER A 314 42.77 61.28 13.84
N THR A 315 42.86 60.20 13.07
CA THR A 315 42.12 58.94 13.17
C THR A 315 41.85 58.54 14.62
N GLY A 316 40.59 58.24 14.92
CA GLY A 316 40.15 57.79 16.23
C GLY A 316 38.67 57.41 16.20
N SER A 317 38.43 56.20 15.73
CA SER A 317 37.22 55.38 15.83
C SER A 317 36.22 55.87 16.88
N ASN A 318 35.08 56.39 16.42
CA ASN A 318 33.88 56.49 17.25
C ASN A 318 32.77 55.70 16.56
N GLU A 319 32.53 54.51 17.10
CA GLU A 319 31.48 53.57 16.73
C GLU A 319 30.11 54.23 16.94
N ASN A 320 29.62 54.93 15.91
CA ASN A 320 28.22 55.26 15.80
C ASN A 320 27.50 53.98 15.35
N SER A 321 27.19 53.12 16.33
CA SER A 321 26.46 51.86 16.17
C SER A 321 25.02 52.16 15.78
N GLN A 322 24.82 52.47 14.51
CA GLN A 322 23.51 52.36 13.88
C GLN A 322 23.28 50.87 13.63
N PRO A 323 22.24 50.25 14.22
CA PRO A 323 21.96 48.84 13.97
C PRO A 323 21.77 48.64 12.46
N PRO A 324 22.33 47.57 11.88
CA PRO A 324 22.12 47.27 10.47
C PRO A 324 20.61 47.22 10.19
N PRO A 325 20.13 47.76 9.06
CA PRO A 325 18.73 47.62 8.70
C PRO A 325 18.37 46.13 8.73
N PRO A 326 17.22 45.76 9.32
CA PRO A 326 16.83 44.35 9.40
C PRO A 326 16.88 43.75 8.00
N PRO A 327 17.36 42.51 7.85
CA PRO A 327 17.41 41.86 6.55
C PRO A 327 16.02 41.92 5.95
N THR A 328 15.88 42.65 4.84
CA THR A 328 14.67 42.62 4.03
C THR A 328 14.57 41.20 3.48
N HIS A 329 13.82 40.35 4.19
CA HIS A 329 13.46 39.04 3.69
C HIS A 329 12.86 39.23 2.29
N PRO A 330 13.29 38.47 1.27
CA PRO A 330 12.67 38.55 -0.03
C PRO A 330 11.18 38.26 0.17
N GLU A 331 10.34 39.26 -0.05
CA GLU A 331 8.89 39.11 0.02
C GLU A 331 8.50 38.00 -0.95
N ILE A 332 7.92 36.92 -0.42
CA ILE A 332 7.44 35.80 -1.23
C ILE A 332 6.34 36.37 -2.12
N ASN A 333 6.60 36.42 -3.42
CA ASN A 333 5.63 36.91 -4.39
C ASN A 333 4.37 36.01 -4.36
N ASP A 334 3.19 36.58 -4.56
CA ASP A 334 1.90 35.89 -4.61
C ASP A 334 1.90 34.66 -5.53
N GLU A 335 2.68 34.68 -6.61
CA GLU A 335 2.83 33.53 -7.50
C GLU A 335 3.62 32.37 -6.85
N GLN A 336 4.64 32.69 -6.05
CA GLN A 336 5.37 31.70 -5.26
C GLN A 336 4.49 31.15 -4.13
N MET A 337 3.69 32.02 -3.49
CA MET A 337 2.72 31.61 -2.46
C MET A 337 1.66 30.68 -3.05
N ARG A 338 1.10 30.99 -4.22
CA ARG A 338 0.16 30.11 -4.96
C ARG A 338 0.77 28.77 -5.28
N THR A 339 2.02 28.73 -5.72
CA THR A 339 2.73 27.48 -6.02
C THR A 339 2.90 26.62 -4.76
N LEU A 340 3.25 27.23 -3.63
CA LEU A 340 3.38 26.53 -2.35
C LEU A 340 2.04 26.00 -1.84
N LEU A 341 0.97 26.80 -1.89
CA LEU A 341 -0.37 26.39 -1.48
C LEU A 341 -0.93 25.27 -2.36
N ARG A 342 -0.72 25.35 -3.68
CA ARG A 342 -1.15 24.28 -4.61
C ARG A 342 -0.44 22.96 -4.33
N ARG A 343 0.85 23.04 -4.00
CA ARG A 343 1.62 21.87 -3.58
C ARG A 343 1.10 21.29 -2.26
N GLU A 344 0.80 22.14 -1.29
CA GLU A 344 0.23 21.74 -0.01
C GLU A 344 -1.13 21.06 -0.18
N GLU A 345 -1.99 21.59 -1.07
CA GLU A 345 -3.27 20.98 -1.42
C GLU A 345 -3.10 19.57 -1.99
N VAL A 346 -2.16 19.39 -2.92
CA VAL A 346 -1.86 18.08 -3.55
C VAL A 346 -1.33 17.08 -2.53
N LEU A 347 -0.38 17.49 -1.68
CA LEU A 347 0.17 16.62 -0.63
C LEU A 347 -0.89 16.23 0.40
N THR A 348 -1.75 17.18 0.79
CA THR A 348 -2.88 16.93 1.70
C THR A 348 -3.85 15.92 1.08
N ARG A 349 -4.18 16.07 -0.20
CA ARG A 349 -5.05 15.15 -0.93
C ARG A 349 -4.45 13.75 -1.04
N ALA A 350 -3.16 13.65 -1.33
CA ALA A 350 -2.45 12.38 -1.39
C ALA A 350 -2.44 11.66 -0.03
N LYS A 351 -2.19 12.40 1.06
CA LYS A 351 -2.22 11.84 2.41
C LYS A 351 -3.62 11.34 2.81
N ILE A 352 -4.68 12.09 2.50
CA ILE A 352 -6.07 11.65 2.72
C ILE A 352 -6.32 10.33 1.98
N HIS A 353 -5.93 10.24 0.70
CA HIS A 353 -6.13 9.02 -0.09
C HIS A 353 -5.42 7.79 0.50
N VAL A 354 -4.19 7.97 1.01
CA VAL A 354 -3.45 6.90 1.69
C VAL A 354 -4.16 6.47 2.97
N LEU A 355 -4.61 7.41 3.80
CA LEU A 355 -5.34 7.11 5.03
C LEU A 355 -6.68 6.40 4.74
N GLU A 356 -7.41 6.82 3.71
CA GLU A 356 -8.65 6.15 3.26
C GLU A 356 -8.40 4.72 2.75
N HIS A 357 -7.26 4.48 2.10
CA HIS A 357 -6.85 3.15 1.69
C HIS A 357 -6.49 2.27 2.90
N GLU A 358 -5.70 2.80 3.84
CA GLU A 358 -5.34 2.13 5.10
C GLU A 358 -6.59 1.82 5.94
N ASN A 359 -7.56 2.73 6.01
CA ASN A 359 -8.83 2.50 6.70
C ASN A 359 -9.65 1.40 6.06
N ARG A 360 -9.73 1.34 4.72
CA ARG A 360 -10.40 0.23 4.02
C ARG A 360 -9.73 -1.11 4.31
N ALA A 361 -8.39 -1.16 4.29
CA ALA A 361 -7.65 -2.36 4.64
C ALA A 361 -7.88 -2.78 6.10
N SER A 362 -7.87 -1.83 7.04
CA SER A 362 -8.16 -2.06 8.45
C SER A 362 -9.59 -2.57 8.66
N MET A 363 -10.58 -1.99 7.97
CA MET A 363 -11.98 -2.39 8.01
C MET A 363 -12.17 -3.82 7.51
N ASN A 364 -11.52 -4.19 6.39
CA ASN A 364 -11.53 -5.55 5.86
C ASN A 364 -10.91 -6.53 6.87
N LYS A 365 -9.76 -6.19 7.46
CA LYS A 365 -9.11 -7.01 8.50
C LYS A 365 -9.99 -7.18 9.73
N ARG A 366 -10.65 -6.11 10.20
CA ARG A 366 -11.62 -6.14 11.30
C ARG A 366 -12.80 -7.06 10.98
N GLY A 367 -13.32 -7.01 9.75
CA GLY A 367 -14.36 -7.91 9.26
C GLY A 367 -13.93 -9.38 9.31
N GLN A 368 -12.71 -9.70 8.88
CA GLN A 368 -12.18 -11.06 8.96
C GLN A 368 -12.04 -11.54 10.41
N ILE A 369 -11.60 -10.67 11.33
CA ILE A 369 -11.49 -11.00 12.76
C ILE A 369 -12.88 -11.26 13.35
N ALA A 370 -13.88 -10.42 13.02
CA ALA A 370 -15.26 -10.63 13.46
C ALA A 370 -15.81 -12.00 12.99
N ILE A 371 -15.52 -12.41 11.76
CA ILE A 371 -15.87 -13.75 11.25
C ILE A 371 -15.17 -14.85 12.06
N LYS A 372 -13.89 -14.70 12.38
CA LYS A 372 -13.14 -15.67 13.20
C LYS A 372 -13.72 -15.80 14.61
N ILE A 373 -14.11 -14.69 15.23
CA ILE A 373 -14.79 -14.67 16.53
C ILE A 373 -16.12 -15.43 16.43
N ALA A 374 -16.97 -15.07 15.45
CA ALA A 374 -18.27 -15.71 15.25
C ALA A 374 -18.16 -17.23 14.99
N LYS A 375 -17.10 -17.68 14.31
CA LYS A 375 -16.82 -19.12 14.10
C LYS A 375 -16.29 -19.82 15.35
N GLY A 376 -15.54 -19.14 16.21
CA GLY A 376 -14.95 -19.74 17.42
C GLY A 376 -15.91 -19.81 18.62
N GLU A 377 -16.90 -18.93 18.70
CA GLU A 377 -17.94 -18.95 19.74
C GLU A 377 -18.74 -20.27 19.86
N PRO A 378 -19.24 -20.90 18.77
CA PRO A 378 -19.96 -22.16 18.88
C PRO A 378 -19.07 -23.30 19.40
N GLU A 379 -17.79 -23.33 19.01
CA GLU A 379 -16.82 -24.31 19.52
C GLU A 379 -16.60 -24.14 21.03
N PHE A 380 -16.47 -22.89 21.51
CA PHE A 380 -16.38 -22.60 22.93
C PHE A 380 -17.62 -23.06 23.71
N LYS A 381 -18.83 -22.82 23.17
CA LYS A 381 -20.09 -23.30 23.77
C LYS A 381 -20.20 -24.82 23.77
N ARG A 382 -19.73 -25.48 22.71
CA ARG A 382 -19.68 -26.95 22.61
C ARG A 382 -18.76 -27.53 23.68
N LEU A 383 -17.55 -27.01 23.84
CA LEU A 383 -16.60 -27.45 24.88
C LEU A 383 -17.17 -27.23 26.29
N GLN A 384 -17.90 -26.13 26.52
CA GLN A 384 -18.63 -25.92 27.78
C GLN A 384 -19.69 -26.99 28.05
N GLN A 385 -20.45 -27.39 27.02
CA GLN A 385 -21.47 -28.44 27.15
C GLN A 385 -20.84 -29.80 27.40
N GLU A 386 -19.80 -30.18 26.64
CA GLU A 386 -19.06 -31.44 26.82
C GLU A 386 -18.45 -31.52 28.24
N LEU A 387 -17.89 -30.42 28.75
CA LEU A 387 -17.37 -30.35 30.11
C LEU A 387 -18.47 -30.52 31.17
N GLU A 388 -19.64 -29.92 30.97
CA GLU A 388 -20.78 -30.09 31.89
C GLU A 388 -21.37 -31.50 31.83
N GLU A 389 -21.38 -32.15 30.67
CA GLU A 389 -21.77 -33.56 30.52
C GLU A 389 -20.76 -34.50 31.20
N ALA A 390 -19.46 -34.29 31.00
CA ALA A 390 -18.40 -35.05 31.65
C ALA A 390 -18.42 -34.93 33.19
N LYS A 391 -18.90 -33.80 33.73
CA LYS A 391 -19.16 -33.64 35.17
C LYS A 391 -20.41 -34.37 35.65
N ARG A 392 -21.44 -34.46 34.81
CA ARG A 392 -22.76 -35.04 35.16
C ARG A 392 -22.88 -36.54 34.94
N ALA A 393 -22.01 -37.14 34.13
CA ALA A 393 -22.03 -38.56 33.80
C ALA A 393 -21.08 -39.36 34.71
N PRO A 394 -21.51 -39.82 35.90
CA PRO A 394 -20.77 -40.86 36.59
C PRO A 394 -20.84 -42.11 35.70
N ARG A 395 -19.72 -42.47 35.06
CA ARG A 395 -19.64 -43.64 34.18
C ARG A 395 -20.06 -44.89 34.99
N GLN A 396 -21.31 -45.32 34.80
CA GLN A 396 -21.80 -46.55 35.42
C GLN A 396 -21.04 -47.70 34.77
N SER A 397 -20.42 -48.56 35.58
CA SER A 397 -19.63 -49.67 35.04
C SER A 397 -20.55 -50.57 34.20
N GLU A 398 -20.36 -50.57 32.88
CA GLU A 398 -21.09 -51.48 32.00
C GLU A 398 -20.62 -52.91 32.27
N GLY A 399 -21.43 -53.66 33.03
CA GLY A 399 -21.61 -55.11 32.92
C GLY A 399 -20.39 -56.05 32.97
N GLY A 400 -19.20 -55.58 33.34
CA GLY A 400 -18.01 -56.42 33.43
C GLY A 400 -18.17 -57.54 34.47
N THR A 401 -17.90 -58.78 34.07
CA THR A 401 -17.80 -59.89 35.02
C THR A 401 -16.42 -59.86 35.69
N PHE A 402 -16.34 -59.29 36.90
CA PHE A 402 -15.10 -59.19 37.67
C PHE A 402 -14.81 -60.48 38.44
N ARG A 403 -13.55 -60.94 38.48
CA ARG A 403 -13.16 -62.18 39.15
C ARG A 403 -13.12 -62.05 40.67
N ASN A 404 -12.87 -60.84 41.19
CA ASN A 404 -12.89 -60.56 42.63
C ASN A 404 -13.22 -59.09 42.93
N ALA A 405 -13.53 -58.80 44.19
CA ALA A 405 -13.87 -57.45 44.66
C ALA A 405 -12.72 -56.43 44.51
N ALA A 406 -11.46 -56.89 44.58
CA ALA A 406 -10.30 -56.01 44.41
C ALA A 406 -10.12 -55.55 42.94
N GLU A 407 -10.45 -56.41 41.98
CA GLU A 407 -10.46 -56.10 40.55
C GLU A 407 -11.57 -55.12 40.21
N LEU A 408 -12.77 -55.31 40.78
CA LEU A 408 -13.87 -54.34 40.68
C LEU A 408 -13.48 -52.97 41.22
N GLU A 409 -12.79 -52.92 42.36
CA GLU A 409 -12.37 -51.64 42.97
C GLU A 409 -11.26 -50.94 42.17
N ARG A 410 -10.29 -51.68 41.63
CA ARG A 410 -9.29 -51.12 40.70
C ARG A 410 -9.93 -50.60 39.42
N HIS A 411 -10.93 -51.30 38.89
CA HIS A 411 -11.68 -50.85 37.73
C HIS A 411 -12.47 -49.57 38.03
N ARG A 412 -13.09 -49.45 39.21
CA ARG A 412 -13.74 -48.20 39.64
C ARG A 412 -12.75 -47.05 39.75
N ALA A 413 -11.59 -47.27 40.36
CA ALA A 413 -10.55 -46.24 40.45
C ALA A 413 -10.07 -45.79 39.06
N ALA A 414 -9.77 -46.74 38.16
CA ALA A 414 -9.37 -46.42 36.78
C ALA A 414 -10.44 -45.64 36.00
N MET A 415 -11.73 -45.92 36.23
CA MET A 415 -12.83 -45.17 35.61
C MET A 415 -12.97 -43.75 36.16
N VAL A 416 -12.69 -43.54 37.44
CA VAL A 416 -12.65 -42.22 38.06
C VAL A 416 -11.46 -41.42 37.54
N ASP A 417 -10.28 -42.04 37.46
CA ASP A 417 -9.07 -41.40 36.93
C ASP A 417 -9.25 -41.02 35.45
N ALA A 418 -9.82 -41.91 34.63
CA ALA A 418 -10.11 -41.63 33.22
C ALA A 418 -11.15 -40.51 33.03
N ALA A 419 -12.19 -40.46 33.87
CA ALA A 419 -13.16 -39.36 33.85
C ALA A 419 -12.54 -38.03 34.30
N HIS A 420 -11.61 -38.07 35.26
CA HIS A 420 -10.88 -36.90 35.69
C HIS A 420 -9.94 -36.38 34.59
N GLU A 421 -9.22 -37.28 33.92
CA GLU A 421 -8.33 -36.94 32.79
C GLU A 421 -9.11 -36.27 31.64
N GLU A 422 -10.27 -36.82 31.26
CA GLU A 422 -11.17 -36.22 30.26
C GLU A 422 -11.64 -34.80 30.67
N GLN A 423 -11.98 -34.60 31.95
CA GLN A 423 -12.35 -33.27 32.46
C GLN A 423 -11.19 -32.26 32.39
N VAL A 424 -9.96 -32.72 32.66
CA VAL A 424 -8.76 -31.87 32.57
C VAL A 424 -8.49 -31.48 31.11
N GLU A 425 -8.57 -32.44 30.17
CA GLU A 425 -8.41 -32.16 28.74
C GLU A 425 -9.45 -31.15 28.22
N LEU A 426 -10.72 -31.32 28.60
CA LEU A 426 -11.79 -30.39 28.23
C LEU A 426 -11.59 -28.99 28.84
N LEU A 427 -11.09 -28.91 30.08
CA LEU A 427 -10.76 -27.64 30.72
C LEU A 427 -9.61 -26.91 30.02
N ASP A 428 -8.58 -27.64 29.60
CA ASP A 428 -7.44 -27.08 28.89
C ASP A 428 -7.83 -26.60 27.48
N ALA A 429 -8.61 -27.40 26.74
CA ALA A 429 -9.16 -27.00 25.44
C ALA A 429 -10.05 -25.74 25.56
N LEU A 430 -10.88 -25.67 26.60
CA LEU A 430 -11.74 -24.51 26.87
C LEU A 430 -10.92 -23.26 27.23
N ARG A 431 -9.84 -23.42 28.01
CA ARG A 431 -8.92 -22.32 28.33
C ARG A 431 -8.21 -21.81 27.06
N GLU A 432 -7.71 -22.71 26.22
CA GLU A 432 -7.04 -22.35 24.98
C GLU A 432 -7.98 -21.59 24.02
N GLN A 433 -9.20 -22.12 23.83
CA GLN A 433 -10.21 -21.48 22.99
C GLN A 433 -10.63 -20.11 23.56
N SER A 434 -10.77 -19.99 24.87
CA SER A 434 -11.04 -18.70 25.54
C SER A 434 -9.93 -17.67 25.28
N GLN A 435 -8.67 -18.07 25.44
CA GLN A 435 -7.52 -17.20 25.17
C GLN A 435 -7.42 -16.81 23.70
N ARG A 436 -7.76 -17.71 22.78
CA ARG A 436 -7.82 -17.43 21.35
C ARG A 436 -8.88 -16.38 21.04
N LEU A 437 -10.09 -16.54 21.56
CA LEU A 437 -11.17 -15.56 21.38
C LEU A 437 -10.84 -14.21 22.00
N GLN A 438 -10.27 -14.18 23.21
CA GLN A 438 -9.82 -12.94 23.86
C GLN A 438 -8.77 -12.18 23.04
N ARG A 439 -7.80 -12.90 22.44
CA ARG A 439 -6.81 -12.28 21.55
C ARG A 439 -7.46 -11.66 20.31
N LEU A 440 -8.41 -12.35 19.69
CA LEU A 440 -9.14 -11.83 18.53
C LEU A 440 -9.98 -10.59 18.88
N VAL A 441 -10.69 -10.61 20.01
CA VAL A 441 -11.45 -9.44 20.49
C VAL A 441 -10.52 -8.25 20.75
N HIS A 442 -9.39 -8.48 21.42
CA HIS A 442 -8.42 -7.41 21.66
C HIS A 442 -7.85 -6.83 20.35
N GLU A 443 -7.51 -7.69 19.38
CA GLU A 443 -7.05 -7.25 18.06
C GLU A 443 -8.12 -6.43 17.33
N GLN A 444 -9.39 -6.83 17.44
CA GLN A 444 -10.53 -6.10 16.87
C GLN A 444 -10.65 -4.69 17.45
N GLU A 445 -10.56 -4.54 18.78
CA GLU A 445 -10.61 -3.23 19.45
C GLU A 445 -9.43 -2.32 19.08
N VAL A 446 -8.24 -2.90 18.89
CA VAL A 446 -7.06 -2.14 18.46
C VAL A 446 -7.27 -1.57 17.06
N LEU A 447 -7.77 -2.37 16.12
CA LEU A 447 -8.08 -1.91 14.76
C LEU A 447 -9.17 -0.84 14.75
N GLU A 448 -10.21 -0.98 15.59
CA GLU A 448 -11.27 0.02 15.70
C GLU A 448 -10.74 1.36 16.25
N ARG A 449 -9.86 1.33 17.25
CA ARG A 449 -9.21 2.55 17.76
C ARG A 449 -8.32 3.20 16.70
N GLN A 450 -7.64 2.41 15.88
CA GLN A 450 -6.80 2.91 14.77
C GLN A 450 -7.67 3.55 13.67
N GLU A 451 -8.77 2.91 13.29
CA GLU A 451 -9.75 3.42 12.32
C GLU A 451 -10.29 4.78 12.78
N GLN A 452 -10.73 4.89 14.04
CA GLN A 452 -11.20 6.15 14.63
C GLN A 452 -10.14 7.25 14.64
N ALA A 453 -8.86 6.90 14.87
CA ALA A 453 -7.78 7.87 14.86
C ALA A 453 -7.51 8.39 13.44
N SER A 454 -7.46 7.48 12.46
CA SER A 454 -7.28 7.79 11.05
C SER A 454 -8.44 8.60 10.48
N ASP A 455 -9.69 8.30 10.86
CA ASP A 455 -10.87 9.09 10.46
C ASP A 455 -10.80 10.54 10.95
N ARG A 456 -10.34 10.74 12.20
CA ARG A 456 -10.12 12.09 12.74
C ARG A 456 -9.01 12.82 11.98
N GLU A 457 -7.94 12.12 11.60
CA GLU A 457 -6.86 12.70 10.79
C GLU A 457 -7.39 13.09 9.39
N CYS A 458 -8.15 12.22 8.72
CA CYS A 458 -8.81 12.52 7.45
C CYS A 458 -9.73 13.74 7.53
N GLN A 459 -10.50 13.89 8.62
CA GLN A 459 -11.35 15.06 8.85
C GLN A 459 -10.52 16.33 9.02
N GLN A 460 -9.43 16.29 9.80
CA GLN A 460 -8.53 17.41 10.01
C GLN A 460 -7.84 17.84 8.70
N LEU A 461 -7.33 16.87 7.94
CA LEU A 461 -6.70 17.11 6.64
C LEU A 461 -7.70 17.63 5.60
N SER A 462 -8.94 17.14 5.62
CA SER A 462 -10.00 17.65 4.74
C SER A 462 -10.35 19.11 5.05
N ALA A 463 -10.44 19.46 6.34
CA ALA A 463 -10.62 20.84 6.77
C ALA A 463 -9.42 21.72 6.38
N TRP A 464 -8.20 21.24 6.58
CA TRP A 464 -6.97 21.93 6.17
C TRP A 464 -6.93 22.18 4.65
N ARG A 465 -7.28 21.18 3.85
CA ARG A 465 -7.37 21.31 2.38
C ARG A 465 -8.34 22.42 1.98
N LEU A 466 -9.50 22.51 2.61
CA LEU A 466 -10.47 23.58 2.35
C LEU A 466 -9.91 24.96 2.73
N SER A 467 -9.19 25.06 3.85
CA SER A 467 -8.49 26.30 4.22
C SER A 467 -7.42 26.71 3.20
N VAL A 468 -6.63 25.75 2.69
CA VAL A 468 -5.63 25.99 1.65
C VAL A 468 -6.28 26.46 0.35
N GLN A 469 -7.37 25.81 -0.07
CA GLN A 469 -8.13 26.22 -1.25
C GLN A 469 -8.69 27.64 -1.11
N ARG A 470 -9.19 28.00 0.08
CA ARG A 470 -9.66 29.36 0.36
C ARG A 470 -8.52 30.38 0.28
N MET A 471 -7.37 30.09 0.87
CA MET A 471 -6.20 30.98 0.76
C MET A 471 -5.74 31.15 -0.69
N MET A 472 -5.76 30.08 -1.50
CA MET A 472 -5.47 30.18 -2.93
C MET A 472 -6.49 31.06 -3.67
N GLN A 473 -7.76 30.97 -3.31
CA GLN A 473 -8.82 31.81 -3.88
C GLN A 473 -8.61 33.28 -3.49
N ASP A 474 -8.37 33.56 -2.22
CA ASP A 474 -8.13 34.91 -1.69
C ASP A 474 -6.91 35.58 -2.36
N ILE A 475 -5.85 34.82 -2.70
CA ILE A 475 -4.67 35.33 -3.42
C ILE A 475 -4.95 35.50 -4.93
N SER A 476 -5.88 34.73 -5.49
CA SER A 476 -6.27 34.83 -6.90
C SER A 476 -7.26 35.96 -7.17
N GLU A 477 -8.08 36.32 -6.18
CA GLU A 477 -8.96 37.46 -6.21
C GLU A 477 -8.12 38.71 -5.93
N ASP A 478 -7.52 39.27 -6.99
CA ASP A 478 -6.80 40.53 -6.91
C ASP A 478 -7.73 41.61 -6.30
N PRO A 479 -7.44 42.14 -5.10
CA PRO A 479 -8.28 43.17 -4.49
C PRO A 479 -8.35 44.42 -5.38
N SER A 480 -7.41 44.61 -6.30
CA SER A 480 -7.46 45.67 -7.31
C SER A 480 -8.52 45.44 -8.38
N ALA A 481 -8.75 44.19 -8.80
CA ALA A 481 -9.79 43.84 -9.77
C ALA A 481 -11.19 43.91 -9.15
N GLN A 482 -11.31 43.56 -7.86
CA GLN A 482 -12.54 43.69 -7.10
C GLN A 482 -12.86 45.16 -6.78
N ALA A 483 -11.85 45.97 -6.43
CA ALA A 483 -11.99 47.42 -6.27
C ALA A 483 -12.32 48.12 -7.60
N ALA A 484 -11.67 47.74 -8.70
CA ALA A 484 -11.96 48.27 -10.04
C ALA A 484 -13.35 47.86 -10.54
N ALA A 485 -13.83 46.65 -10.21
CA ALA A 485 -15.20 46.23 -10.52
C ALA A 485 -16.23 47.02 -9.72
N ILE A 486 -15.99 47.26 -8.43
CA ILE A 486 -16.86 48.09 -7.57
C ILE A 486 -16.87 49.55 -8.06
N GLU A 487 -15.71 50.09 -8.44
CA GLU A 487 -15.59 51.45 -8.96
C GLU A 487 -16.24 51.60 -10.34
N ALA A 488 -16.08 50.62 -11.24
CA ALA A 488 -16.77 50.58 -12.53
C ALA A 488 -18.30 50.45 -12.36
N GLN A 489 -18.77 49.68 -11.37
CA GLN A 489 -20.19 49.52 -11.07
C GLN A 489 -20.78 50.79 -10.44
N ALA A 490 -20.01 51.50 -9.60
CA ALA A 490 -20.38 52.81 -9.08
C ALA A 490 -20.42 53.90 -10.18
N GLN A 491 -19.47 53.88 -11.12
CA GLN A 491 -19.46 54.78 -12.28
C GLN A 491 -20.62 54.51 -13.24
N ALA A 492 -20.97 53.24 -13.48
CA ALA A 492 -22.12 52.85 -14.29
C ALA A 492 -23.46 53.27 -13.64
N ALA A 493 -23.58 53.14 -12.31
CA ALA A 493 -24.75 53.60 -11.56
C ALA A 493 -24.88 55.14 -11.58
N ALA A 494 -23.76 55.86 -11.49
CA ALA A 494 -23.74 57.32 -11.59
C ALA A 494 -24.11 57.82 -13.01
N ALA A 495 -23.64 57.14 -14.07
CA ALA A 495 -24.02 57.45 -15.45
C ALA A 495 -25.50 57.18 -15.75
N ALA A 496 -26.07 56.10 -15.19
CA ALA A 496 -27.49 55.79 -15.31
C ALA A 496 -28.39 56.80 -14.58
N ALA A 497 -27.91 57.41 -13.49
CA ALA A 497 -28.63 58.47 -12.78
C ALA A 497 -28.55 59.83 -13.51
N ALA A 498 -27.47 60.10 -14.25
CA ALA A 498 -27.28 61.35 -14.99
C ALA A 498 -28.01 61.37 -16.36
N GLY A 499 -28.29 60.21 -16.97
CA GLY A 499 -28.99 60.10 -18.26
C GLY A 499 -30.52 60.14 -18.18
N GLY A 500 -31.10 60.36 -17.00
CA GLY A 500 -32.54 60.32 -16.76
C GLY A 500 -33.30 61.65 -16.92
N ASP A 501 -32.61 62.76 -17.26
CA ASP A 501 -33.19 64.11 -17.24
C ASP A 501 -33.02 64.89 -18.56
N GLU A 502 -33.19 64.23 -19.70
CA GLU A 502 -33.38 64.90 -20.99
C GLU A 502 -34.51 64.22 -21.77
N GLY A 503 -35.76 64.50 -21.36
CA GLY A 503 -36.92 63.89 -22.00
C GLY A 503 -38.28 64.37 -21.50
N SER A 504 -38.42 65.64 -21.13
CA SER A 504 -39.73 66.29 -20.96
C SER A 504 -39.62 67.79 -21.20
N ALA A 505 -39.77 68.17 -22.46
CA ALA A 505 -40.22 69.50 -22.88
C ALA A 505 -41.09 69.33 -24.13
#